data_AF-A0A914Y2L5-F1
#
_entry.id   AF-A0A914Y2L5-F1
#
_cell.length_a   1.000
_cell.length_b   1.000
_cell.length_c   1.000
_cell.angle_alpha   90.00
_cell.angle_beta   90.00
_cell.angle_gamma   90.00
#
_symmetry.space_group_name_H-M   'P 1'
#
loop_
_entity.id
_entity.type
_entity.pdbx_description
1 polymer ?
#
loop_
_entity_poly.entity_id
_entity_poly.type
_entity_poly.pdbx_seq_one_letter_code
_entity_poly.pdbx_strand_id
1 'polypeptide(L)'
;MGLPYDYGIDLWSVAVTLYEIFTGKIMFPGKSNNQMLKFMMDLKGKYANKVIRRAEFRTQHFDENCNFMYHEVDKVTQRDKITILPVIKASRDLTSELIGEQNVDREGYKQIESFRSLLDQMTMLDPTKRVTCNEAAKHPFIVEPL
;
A
#
# COMPACT_ATOMS: atom_id res chain seq x y z
N MET A 1 -8.99 7.55 -6.09
CA MET A 1 -10.16 6.64 -6.14
C MET A 1 -11.47 7.35 -5.81
N GLY A 2 -11.52 8.32 -4.88
CA GLY A 2 -12.79 8.98 -4.54
C GLY A 2 -13.71 8.04 -3.76
N LEU A 3 -13.16 7.39 -2.74
CA LEU A 3 -13.95 6.64 -1.75
C LEU A 3 -14.32 7.62 -0.62
N PRO A 4 -15.42 7.38 0.12
CA PRO A 4 -15.77 8.20 1.28
C PRO A 4 -14.58 8.31 2.23
N TYR A 5 -14.21 9.55 2.56
CA TYR A 5 -13.08 9.84 3.43
C TYR A 5 -13.48 9.61 4.89
N ASP A 6 -12.65 8.87 5.61
CA ASP A 6 -12.72 8.71 7.05
C ASP A 6 -11.33 8.91 7.68
N TYR A 7 -11.24 8.84 9.01
CA TYR A 7 -9.99 8.93 9.75
C TYR A 7 -8.95 7.86 9.36
N GLY A 8 -9.35 6.82 8.64
CA GLY A 8 -8.46 5.78 8.15
C GLY A 8 -7.43 6.32 7.15
N ILE A 9 -7.67 7.46 6.48
CA ILE A 9 -6.67 8.05 5.58
C ILE A 9 -5.47 8.62 6.33
N ASP A 10 -5.70 9.13 7.54
CA ASP A 10 -4.63 9.65 8.40
C ASP A 10 -3.75 8.48 8.88
N LEU A 11 -4.36 7.36 9.28
CA LEU A 11 -3.61 6.14 9.63
C LEU A 11 -2.80 5.59 8.46
N TRP A 12 -3.35 5.61 7.24
CA TRP A 12 -2.59 5.24 6.06
C TRP A 12 -1.34 6.11 5.91
N SER A 13 -1.52 7.43 6.06
CA SER A 13 -0.43 8.40 5.92
C SER A 13 0.62 8.21 7.00
N VAL A 14 0.22 7.99 8.25
CA VAL A 14 1.13 7.66 9.35
C VAL A 14 1.92 6.39 9.05
N ALA A 15 1.30 5.33 8.54
CA ALA A 15 2.02 4.09 8.21
C ALA A 15 3.08 4.29 7.12
N VAL A 16 2.76 5.06 6.08
CA VAL A 16 3.72 5.42 5.02
C VAL A 16 4.90 6.19 5.61
N THR A 17 4.63 7.15 6.52
CA THR A 17 5.67 7.91 7.22
C THR A 17 6.51 7.02 8.14
N LEU A 18 5.90 6.12 8.90
CA LEU A 18 6.63 5.19 9.78
C LEU A 18 7.58 4.29 8.97
N TYR A 19 7.12 3.78 7.83
CA TYR A 19 7.98 3.03 6.91
C TYR A 19 9.16 3.87 6.42
N GLU A 20 8.91 5.13 6.04
CA GLU A 20 9.95 6.02 5.53
C GLU A 20 10.98 6.38 6.60
N ILE A 21 10.53 6.62 7.84
CA ILE A 21 11.42 6.85 8.99
C ILE A 21 12.31 5.63 9.23
N PHE A 22 11.74 4.42 9.16
CA PHE A 22 12.47 3.19 9.46
C PHE A 22 13.46 2.80 8.35
N THR A 23 13.06 2.95 7.08
CA THR A 23 13.85 2.48 5.93
C THR A 23 14.68 3.56 5.24
N GLY A 24 14.39 4.84 5.49
CA GLY A 24 14.92 5.97 4.73
C GLY A 24 14.40 6.04 3.28
N LYS A 25 13.37 5.26 2.92
CA LYS A 25 12.84 5.15 1.57
C LYS A 25 11.36 5.52 1.53
N ILE A 26 10.95 6.21 0.46
CA ILE A 26 9.53 6.53 0.22
C ILE A 26 8.78 5.23 -0.10
N MET A 27 7.75 4.90 0.70
CA MET A 27 6.99 3.65 0.55
C MET A 27 6.32 3.52 -0.82
N PHE A 28 5.74 4.61 -1.34
CA PHE A 28 5.03 4.64 -2.63
C PHE A 28 5.41 5.89 -3.43
N PRO A 29 6.46 5.84 -4.26
CA PRO A 29 6.98 7.00 -4.99
C PRO A 29 6.18 7.31 -6.28
N GLY A 30 4.86 7.36 -6.19
CA GLY A 30 3.96 7.58 -7.34
C GLY A 30 4.01 9.02 -7.87
N LYS A 31 4.19 9.18 -9.19
CA LYS A 31 4.16 10.51 -9.85
C LYS A 31 2.79 10.93 -10.34
N SER A 32 1.82 10.02 -10.31
CA SER A 32 0.42 10.26 -10.64
C SER A 32 -0.46 9.39 -9.75
N ASN A 33 -1.75 9.73 -9.64
CA ASN A 33 -2.72 8.89 -8.92
C ASN A 33 -2.76 7.45 -9.46
N ASN A 34 -2.60 7.28 -10.78
CA ASN A 34 -2.56 5.96 -11.41
C ASN A 34 -1.31 5.17 -10.96
N GLN A 35 -0.12 5.79 -11.01
CA GLN A 35 1.12 5.15 -10.51
C GLN A 35 1.06 4.85 -9.01
N MET A 36 0.46 5.73 -8.22
CA MET A 36 0.26 5.51 -6.78
C MET A 36 -0.56 4.24 -6.53
N LEU A 37 -1.69 4.08 -7.24
CA LEU A 37 -2.52 2.87 -7.15
C LEU A 37 -1.76 1.61 -7.58
N LYS A 38 -0.92 1.73 -8.62
CA LYS A 38 -0.05 0.62 -9.05
C LYS A 38 0.89 0.19 -7.92
N PHE A 39 1.59 1.12 -7.28
CA PHE A 39 2.51 0.79 -6.18
C PHE A 39 1.81 0.24 -4.94
N MET A 40 0.61 0.72 -4.63
CA MET A 40 -0.22 0.15 -3.57
C MET A 40 -0.58 -1.30 -3.88
N MET A 41 -0.97 -1.60 -5.13
CA MET A 41 -1.31 -2.97 -5.53
C MET A 41 -0.09 -3.88 -5.73
N ASP A 42 1.09 -3.33 -6.00
CA ASP A 42 2.34 -4.10 -6.01
C ASP A 42 2.69 -4.63 -4.62
N LEU A 43 2.29 -3.92 -3.56
CA LEU A 43 2.47 -4.38 -2.18
C LEU A 43 1.31 -5.24 -1.67
N LYS A 44 0.07 -4.85 -1.97
CA LYS A 44 -1.14 -5.44 -1.36
C LYS A 44 -1.94 -6.36 -2.27
N GLY A 45 -1.56 -6.45 -3.54
CA GLY A 45 -2.36 -7.08 -4.59
C GLY A 45 -3.52 -6.18 -5.05
N LYS A 46 -4.35 -6.73 -5.94
CA LYS A 46 -5.47 -6.02 -6.56
C LYS A 46 -6.53 -5.59 -5.52
N TYR A 47 -7.05 -4.37 -5.66
CA TYR A 47 -8.25 -3.94 -4.92
C TYR A 47 -9.42 -4.91 -5.17
N ALA A 48 -10.19 -5.22 -4.13
CA ALA A 48 -11.40 -6.01 -4.28
C ALA A 48 -12.40 -5.30 -5.21
N ASN A 49 -13.04 -6.04 -6.12
CA ASN A 49 -13.99 -5.47 -7.10
C ASN A 49 -15.11 -4.64 -6.43
N LYS A 50 -15.56 -5.04 -5.22
CA LYS A 50 -16.55 -4.28 -4.45
C LYS A 50 -16.07 -2.87 -4.08
N VAL A 51 -14.78 -2.71 -3.78
CA VAL A 51 -14.17 -1.40 -3.47
C VAL A 51 -14.06 -0.57 -4.74
N ILE A 52 -13.59 -1.17 -5.84
CA ILE A 52 -13.47 -0.51 -7.16
C ILE A 52 -14.83 0.03 -7.63
N ARG A 53 -15.90 -0.76 -7.51
CA ARG A 53 -17.25 -0.35 -7.96
C ARG A 53 -17.83 0.81 -7.15
N ARG A 54 -17.38 1.01 -5.90
CA ARG A 54 -17.80 2.14 -5.05
C ARG A 54 -17.00 3.42 -5.29
N ALA A 55 -15.86 3.32 -5.96
CA ALA A 55 -14.99 4.46 -6.21
C ALA A 55 -15.59 5.41 -7.26
N GLU A 56 -15.62 6.70 -6.94
CA GLU A 56 -16.12 7.75 -7.82
C GLU A 56 -15.26 7.87 -9.08
N PHE A 57 -13.95 7.89 -8.93
CA PHE A 57 -12.99 8.03 -10.04
C PHE A 57 -12.57 6.69 -10.65
N ARG A 58 -13.38 5.64 -10.51
CA ARG A 58 -13.01 4.28 -10.97
C ARG A 58 -12.70 4.23 -12.46
N THR A 59 -13.46 4.96 -13.28
CA THR A 59 -13.32 4.95 -14.76
C THR A 59 -12.01 5.56 -15.25
N GLN A 60 -11.27 6.28 -14.40
CA GLN A 60 -9.95 6.81 -14.72
C GLN A 60 -8.82 5.78 -14.52
N HIS A 61 -9.11 4.67 -13.83
CA HIS A 61 -8.09 3.71 -13.36
C HIS A 61 -8.45 2.26 -13.62
N PHE A 62 -9.73 1.95 -13.80
CA PHE A 62 -10.23 0.59 -14.01
C PHE A 62 -11.22 0.54 -15.18
N ASP A 63 -11.16 -0.54 -15.95
CA ASP A 63 -12.15 -0.83 -17.00
C ASP A 63 -13.47 -1.36 -16.40
N GLU A 64 -14.45 -1.65 -17.25
CA GLU A 64 -15.77 -2.17 -16.85
C GLU A 64 -15.69 -3.52 -16.12
N ASN A 65 -14.65 -4.31 -16.41
CA ASN A 65 -14.35 -5.61 -15.81
C ASN A 65 -13.54 -5.47 -14.50
N CYS A 66 -13.32 -4.24 -14.01
CA CYS A 66 -12.47 -3.94 -12.85
C CYS A 66 -11.01 -4.35 -13.04
N ASN A 67 -10.52 -4.43 -14.29
CA ASN A 67 -9.10 -4.58 -14.57
C ASN A 67 -8.43 -3.22 -14.47
N PHE A 68 -7.21 -3.19 -13.95
CA PHE A 68 -6.50 -1.94 -13.77
C PHE A 68 -5.94 -1.46 -15.11
N MET A 69 -6.21 -0.22 -15.46
CA MET A 69 -5.66 0.47 -16.62
C MET A 69 -4.41 1.21 -16.17
N TYR A 70 -3.24 0.61 -16.39
CA TYR A 70 -1.98 1.24 -16.00
C TYR A 70 -1.54 2.25 -17.06
N HIS A 71 -1.36 3.50 -16.66
CA HIS A 71 -0.98 4.59 -17.56
C HIS A 71 0.53 4.78 -17.52
N GLU A 72 1.18 4.51 -18.64
CA GLU A 72 2.62 4.57 -18.83
C GLU A 72 2.95 5.57 -19.94
N VAL A 73 4.13 6.18 -19.86
CA VAL A 73 4.71 6.89 -21.01
C VAL A 73 5.70 5.95 -21.66
N ASP A 74 5.48 5.65 -22.94
CA ASP A 74 6.40 4.81 -23.70
C ASP A 74 7.77 5.50 -23.81
N LYS A 75 8.82 4.81 -23.34
CA LYS A 75 10.15 5.41 -23.18
C LYS A 75 10.78 5.82 -24.51
N VAL A 76 10.39 5.18 -25.62
CA VAL A 76 10.95 5.43 -26.95
C VAL A 76 10.16 6.53 -27.64
N THR A 77 8.83 6.39 -27.68
CA THR A 77 7.95 7.26 -28.45
C THR A 77 7.47 8.49 -27.68
N GLN A 78 7.66 8.53 -26.35
CA GLN A 78 7.17 9.58 -25.44
C GLN A 78 5.65 9.78 -25.51
N ARG A 79 4.92 8.74 -25.92
CA ARG A 79 3.45 8.76 -26.01
C ARG A 79 2.82 8.04 -24.83
N ASP A 80 1.61 8.46 -24.48
CA ASP A 80 0.80 7.76 -23.50
C ASP A 80 0.42 6.36 -24.01
N LYS A 81 0.61 5.37 -23.15
CA LYS A 81 0.28 3.97 -23.36
C LYS A 81 -0.55 3.49 -22.18
N ILE A 82 -1.68 2.86 -22.46
CA ILE A 82 -2.50 2.21 -21.45
C ILE A 82 -2.32 0.70 -21.56
N THR A 83 -1.85 0.09 -20.48
CA THR A 83 -1.70 -1.36 -20.36
C THR A 83 -2.79 -1.90 -19.43
N ILE A 84 -3.64 -2.81 -19.92
CA ILE A 84 -4.68 -3.44 -19.10
C ILE A 84 -4.05 -4.59 -18.31
N LEU A 85 -4.15 -4.52 -16.98
CA LEU A 85 -3.65 -5.53 -16.05
C LEU A 85 -4.85 -6.27 -15.41
N PRO A 86 -5.26 -7.43 -15.97
CA PRO A 86 -6.39 -8.19 -15.44
C PRO A 86 -6.07 -8.85 -14.09
N VAL A 87 -4.82 -9.30 -13.94
CA VAL A 87 -4.28 -9.90 -12.74
C VAL A 87 -3.14 -9.03 -12.22
N ILE A 88 -3.23 -8.63 -10.95
CA ILE A 88 -2.14 -7.96 -10.24
C ILE A 88 -1.82 -8.80 -9.02
N LYS A 89 -0.65 -9.45 -9.05
CA LYS A 89 -0.08 -10.14 -7.91
C LYS A 89 0.80 -9.15 -7.15
N ALA A 90 0.82 -9.25 -5.82
CA ALA A 90 1.80 -8.53 -5.03
C ALA A 90 3.21 -8.99 -5.46
N SER A 91 4.04 -8.04 -5.86
CA SER A 91 5.41 -8.24 -6.31
C SER A 91 6.43 -7.71 -5.30
N ARG A 92 5.99 -6.85 -4.38
CA ARG A 92 6.78 -6.33 -3.27
C ARG A 92 6.48 -7.13 -2.00
N ASP A 93 7.52 -7.33 -1.20
CA ASP A 93 7.44 -8.00 0.09
C ASP A 93 7.89 -7.05 1.20
N LEU A 94 6.94 -6.65 2.06
CA LEU A 94 7.18 -5.66 3.10
C LEU A 94 8.24 -6.13 4.12
N THR A 95 8.26 -7.43 4.44
CA THR A 95 9.23 -8.00 5.39
C THR A 95 10.65 -7.85 4.84
N SER A 96 10.87 -8.24 3.57
CA SER A 96 12.17 -8.12 2.91
C SER A 96 12.63 -6.66 2.79
N GLU A 97 11.70 -5.74 2.53
CA GLU A 97 12.01 -4.31 2.46
C GLU A 97 12.41 -3.70 3.81
N LEU A 98 11.75 -4.12 4.90
CA LEU A 98 12.08 -3.66 6.26
C LEU A 98 13.41 -4.23 6.75
N ILE A 99 13.71 -5.50 6.44
CA ILE A 99 15.01 -6.09 6.77
C ILE A 99 16.13 -5.39 5.97
N GLY A 100 15.92 -5.22 4.67
CA GLY A 100 16.91 -4.60 3.79
C GLY A 100 18.25 -5.36 3.81
N GLU A 101 19.33 -4.65 4.12
CA GLU A 101 20.69 -5.20 4.19
C GLU A 101 21.16 -5.46 5.64
N GLN A 102 20.26 -5.32 6.61
CA GLN A 102 20.59 -5.46 8.02
C GLN A 102 20.84 -6.93 8.40
N ASN A 103 21.89 -7.18 9.17
CA ASN A 103 22.07 -8.46 9.86
C ASN A 103 21.26 -8.43 11.15
N VAL A 104 20.05 -8.98 11.09
CA VAL A 104 19.10 -8.97 12.21
C VAL A 104 19.18 -10.30 12.95
N ASP A 105 19.30 -10.24 14.28
CA ASP A 105 19.20 -11.42 15.11
C ASP A 105 17.73 -11.87 15.29
N ARG A 106 17.51 -12.90 16.10
CA ARG A 106 16.17 -13.45 16.32
C ARG A 106 15.21 -12.45 16.98
N GLU A 107 15.72 -11.56 17.81
CA GLU A 107 14.91 -10.59 18.56
C GLU A 107 14.52 -9.42 17.66
N GLY A 108 15.48 -8.86 16.92
CA GLY A 108 15.20 -7.84 15.92
C GLY A 108 14.25 -8.34 14.82
N TYR A 109 14.32 -9.62 14.42
CA TYR A 109 13.37 -10.18 13.46
C TYR A 109 11.94 -10.14 13.98
N LYS A 110 11.72 -10.44 15.27
CA LYS A 110 10.39 -10.35 15.89
C LYS A 110 9.89 -8.91 15.96
N GLN A 111 10.77 -7.95 16.26
CA GLN A 111 10.42 -6.53 16.27
C GLN A 111 10.01 -6.06 14.86
N ILE A 112 10.77 -6.45 13.83
CA ILE A 112 10.43 -6.17 12.42
C ILE A 112 9.12 -6.83 12.01
N GLU A 113 8.87 -8.08 12.40
CA GLU A 113 7.62 -8.77 12.11
C GLU A 113 6.42 -8.05 12.77
N SER A 114 6.57 -7.63 14.02
CA SER A 114 5.57 -6.86 14.76
C SER A 114 5.32 -5.49 14.08
N PHE A 115 6.37 -4.80 13.68
CA PHE A 115 6.26 -3.53 12.94
C PHE A 115 5.57 -3.71 11.58
N ARG A 116 5.98 -4.74 10.83
CA ARG A 116 5.39 -5.12 9.55
C ARG A 116 3.90 -5.42 9.68
N SER A 117 3.51 -6.15 10.74
CA SER A 117 2.10 -6.43 11.05
C SER A 117 1.29 -5.16 11.27
N LEU A 118 1.82 -4.20 12.05
CA LEU A 118 1.16 -2.92 12.28
C LEU A 118 0.98 -2.15 10.98
N LEU A 119 2.05 -2.00 10.20
CA LEU A 119 2.01 -1.33 8.90
C LEU A 119 0.99 -2.01 7.97
N ASP A 120 0.91 -3.34 7.98
CA ASP A 120 -0.01 -4.09 7.15
C ASP A 120 -1.48 -3.75 7.46
N GLN A 121 -1.81 -3.70 8.74
CA GLN A 121 -3.14 -3.36 9.24
C GLN A 121 -3.54 -1.91 8.93
N MET A 122 -2.59 -0.97 9.04
CA MET A 122 -2.82 0.45 8.74
C MET A 122 -2.91 0.72 7.23
N THR A 123 -2.25 -0.08 6.40
CA THR A 123 -2.22 0.08 4.93
C THR A 123 -3.16 -0.89 4.21
N MET A 124 -4.27 -1.28 4.85
CA MET A 124 -5.31 -2.06 4.20
C MET A 124 -6.01 -1.24 3.10
N LEU A 125 -6.13 -1.84 1.91
CA LEU A 125 -6.72 -1.20 0.73
C LEU A 125 -8.22 -0.92 0.86
N ASP A 126 -8.93 -1.81 1.56
CA ASP A 126 -10.34 -1.61 1.91
C ASP A 126 -10.42 -0.83 3.22
N PRO A 127 -10.89 0.44 3.21
CA PRO A 127 -10.95 1.26 4.41
C PRO A 127 -11.76 0.62 5.53
N THR A 128 -12.80 -0.16 5.21
CA THR A 128 -13.65 -0.79 6.24
C THR A 128 -12.96 -1.96 6.95
N LYS A 129 -11.80 -2.42 6.44
CA LYS A 129 -10.98 -3.47 7.03
C LYS A 129 -9.68 -2.91 7.62
N ARG A 130 -9.47 -1.60 7.53
CA ARG A 130 -8.31 -0.93 8.10
C ARG A 130 -8.49 -0.84 9.60
N VAL A 131 -7.39 -1.06 10.33
CA VAL A 131 -7.36 -0.91 11.78
C VAL A 131 -7.75 0.51 12.18
N THR A 132 -8.43 0.65 13.31
CA THR A 132 -8.77 1.96 13.89
C THR A 132 -7.62 2.50 14.75
N CYS A 133 -7.64 3.80 15.08
CA CYS A 133 -6.59 4.41 15.91
C CYS A 133 -6.47 3.73 17.28
N ASN A 134 -7.61 3.38 17.90
CA ASN A 134 -7.65 2.73 19.20
C ASN A 134 -7.10 1.30 19.18
N GLU A 135 -7.29 0.58 18.08
CA GLU A 135 -6.74 -0.77 17.89
C GLU A 135 -5.24 -0.70 17.57
N ALA A 136 -4.83 0.23 16.70
CA ALA A 136 -3.43 0.45 16.37
C ALA A 136 -2.61 0.83 17.61
N ALA A 137 -3.13 1.70 18.48
CA ALA A 137 -2.50 2.09 19.74
C ALA A 137 -2.29 0.93 20.73
N LYS A 138 -3.04 -0.17 20.56
CA LYS A 138 -2.92 -1.39 21.38
C LYS A 138 -2.09 -2.49 20.70
N HIS A 139 -1.57 -2.23 19.51
CA HIS A 139 -0.80 -3.22 18.76
C HIS A 139 0.49 -3.60 19.53
N PRO A 140 0.89 -4.89 19.54
CA PRO A 140 2.09 -5.35 20.27
C PRO A 140 3.33 -4.49 20.02
N PHE A 141 3.59 -4.09 18.77
CA PHE A 141 4.67 -3.17 18.40
C PHE A 141 4.72 -1.87 19.22
N ILE A 142 3.57 -1.34 19.67
CA ILE A 142 3.50 -0.09 20.44
C ILE A 142 3.55 -0.34 21.95
N VAL A 143 2.93 -1.43 22.42
CA VAL A 143 2.71 -1.66 23.86
C VAL A 143 3.75 -2.55 24.51
N GLU A 144 4.40 -3.44 23.76
CA GLU A 144 5.44 -4.30 24.30
C GLU A 144 6.76 -3.52 24.38
N PRO A 145 7.39 -3.45 25.56
CA PRO A 145 8.71 -2.86 25.68
C PRO A 145 9.73 -3.68 24.88
N LEU A 146 10.59 -2.96 24.16
CA LEU A 146 11.74 -3.52 23.44
C LEU A 146 12.70 -4.27 24.37
#